data_AF-A0A7K7GXA6-F1
#
_entry.id   AF-A0A7K7GXA6-F1
#
_cell.length_a   1.000
_cell.length_b   1.000
_cell.length_c   1.000
_cell.angle_alpha   90.00
_cell.angle_beta   90.00
_cell.angle_gamma   90.00
#
_symmetry.space_group_name_H-M   'P 1'
#
loop_
_entity.id
_entity.type
_entity.pdbx_description
1 polymer ?
#
loop_
_entity_poly.entity_id
_entity_poly.type
_entity_poly.pdbx_seq_one_letter_code
_entity_poly.pdbx_strand_id
1 'polypeptide(L)' 'SMIARKPMSWHENIHVPVDDEFLNFLHRAADVPRRKYSMPQTESQEIGWHTTPL' A
#
# COMPACT_ATOMS: atom_id res chain seq x y z
N SER A 1 -42.85 -0.25 2.69
CA SER A 1 -42.03 0.22 1.55
C SER A 1 -40.61 -0.28 1.75
N MET A 2 -40.02 -0.93 0.73
CA MET A 2 -38.64 -1.41 0.81
C MET A 2 -37.72 -0.22 0.50
N ILE A 3 -37.11 0.35 1.53
CA ILE A 3 -36.10 1.41 1.38
C ILE A 3 -34.83 0.74 0.89
N ALA A 4 -34.52 0.88 -0.40
CA ALA A 4 -33.25 0.41 -0.96
C ALA A 4 -32.11 1.16 -0.23
N ARG A 5 -31.25 0.41 0.48
CA ARG A 5 -30.05 0.97 1.11
C ARG A 5 -29.15 1.54 0.00
N LYS A 6 -28.61 2.75 0.23
CA LYS A 6 -27.71 3.41 -0.72
C LYS A 6 -26.49 2.49 -0.96
N PRO A 7 -26.24 2.02 -2.20
CA PRO A 7 -25.30 0.92 -2.48
C PRO A 7 -23.84 1.25 -2.14
N MET A 8 -23.51 2.52 -1.90
CA MET A 8 -22.20 2.97 -1.43
C MET A 8 -22.29 3.78 -0.14
N SER A 9 -23.21 3.45 0.77
CA SER A 9 -23.17 3.96 2.14
C SER A 9 -21.98 3.33 2.87
N TRP A 10 -20.78 3.80 2.51
CA TRP A 10 -19.45 3.41 2.97
C TRP A 10 -19.20 3.85 4.42
N HIS A 11 -20.05 3.46 5.37
CA HIS A 11 -19.79 3.70 6.79
C HIS A 11 -20.19 2.49 7.63
N GLU A 12 -19.68 1.33 7.24
CA GLU A 12 -19.17 0.44 8.26
C GLU A 12 -17.67 0.73 8.28
N ASN A 13 -17.18 1.29 9.39
CA ASN A 13 -15.75 1.49 9.63
C ASN A 13 -15.17 0.09 9.91
N ILE A 14 -15.14 -0.74 8.87
CA ILE A 14 -14.68 -2.12 8.94
C ILE A 14 -13.19 -2.01 9.20
N HIS A 15 -12.77 -2.25 10.43
CA HIS A 15 -11.37 -2.38 10.79
C HIS A 15 -10.86 -3.67 10.14
N VAL A 16 -10.43 -3.55 8.87
CA VAL A 16 -9.76 -4.65 8.18
C VAL A 16 -8.40 -4.81 8.84
N PRO A 17 -8.08 -5.98 9.43
CA PRO A 17 -6.77 -6.20 10.02
C PRO A 17 -5.71 -6.05 8.93
N VAL A 18 -4.61 -5.37 9.27
CA VAL A 18 -3.45 -5.29 8.39
C VAL A 18 -2.89 -6.69 8.22
N ASP A 19 -2.65 -7.07 6.96
CA ASP A 19 -1.95 -8.31 6.63
C ASP A 19 -0.44 -8.08 6.79
N ASP A 20 0.10 -8.59 7.89
CA ASP A 20 1.52 -8.48 8.23
C ASP A 20 2.43 -9.13 7.18
N GLU A 21 1.98 -10.19 6.48
CA GLU A 21 2.77 -10.82 5.43
C GLU A 21 2.88 -9.90 4.21
N PHE A 22 1.76 -9.28 3.83
CA PHE A 22 1.73 -8.30 2.75
C PHE A 22 2.60 -7.06 3.07
N LEU A 23 2.53 -6.56 4.31
CA LEU A 23 3.35 -5.43 4.77
C LEU A 23 4.85 -5.75 4.66
N ASN A 24 5.24 -6.92 5.16
CA ASN A 24 6.62 -7.39 5.10
C ASN A 24 7.11 -7.58 3.66
N PHE A 25 6.22 -8.03 2.77
CA PHE A 25 6.52 -8.13 1.35
C PHE A 25 6.78 -6.75 0.72
N LEU A 26 5.92 -5.75 0.99
CA LEU A 26 6.09 -4.39 0.50
C LEU A 26 7.41 -3.77 0.97
N HIS A 27 7.73 -3.90 2.26
CA HIS A 27 8.99 -3.43 2.81
C HIS A 27 10.21 -4.03 2.11
N ARG A 28 10.20 -5.35 1.87
CA ARG A 28 11.29 -6.04 1.16
C ARG A 28 11.39 -5.58 -0.29
N ALA A 29 10.26 -5.44 -0.99
CA ALA A 29 10.22 -5.01 -2.38
C ALA A 29 10.83 -3.60 -2.56
N ALA A 30 10.57 -2.67 -1.62
CA ALA A 30 11.15 -1.34 -1.65
C ALA A 30 12.66 -1.33 -1.32
N ASP A 31 13.16 -2.29 -0.55
CA ASP A 31 14.56 -2.34 -0.12
C ASP A 31 15.50 -2.95 -1.17
N VAL A 32 15.03 -3.96 -1.91
CA VAL A 32 15.80 -4.63 -2.99
C VAL A 32 16.48 -3.65 -3.97
N PRO A 33 15.78 -2.66 -4.56
CA PRO A 33 16.41 -1.75 -5.52
C PRO A 33 17.41 -0.79 -4.86
N ARG A 34 17.14 -0.33 -3.62
CA ARG A 34 18.02 0.59 -2.87
C ARG A 34 19.34 -0.05 -2.45
N ARG A 35 19.34 -1.37 -2.24
CA ARG A 35 20.57 -2.14 -2.00
C ARG A 35 21.39 -2.36 -3.27
N LYS A 36 20.73 -2.41 -4.43
CA LYS A 36 21.36 -2.77 -5.71
C LYS A 36 21.90 -1.56 -6.48
N TYR A 37 21.26 -0.40 -6.33
CA TYR A 37 21.57 0.80 -7.11
C TYR A 37 21.76 2.01 -6.19
N SER A 38 22.68 2.89 -6.55
CA SER A 38 22.90 4.15 -5.81
C SER A 38 21.86 5.23 -6.11
N MET A 39 21.05 5.05 -7.15
CA MET A 39 20.02 6.00 -7.59
C MET A 39 18.81 5.25 -8.16
N PRO A 40 17.61 5.86 -8.19
CA PRO A 40 16.44 5.29 -8.84
C PRO A 40 16.68 4.94 -10.31
N GLN A 41 16.12 3.83 -10.77
CA GLN A 41 16.21 3.36 -12.16
C GLN A 41 14.89 3.55 -12.93
N THR A 42 13.80 3.81 -12.22
CA THR A 42 12.46 4.03 -12.77
C THR A 42 11.77 5.16 -12.03
N GLU A 43 10.78 5.78 -12.66
CA GLU A 43 9.95 6.83 -12.05
C GLU A 43 9.26 6.34 -10.77
N SER A 44 8.76 5.09 -10.76
CA SER A 44 8.17 4.51 -9.56
C SER A 44 9.16 4.39 -8.40
N GLN A 45 10.43 4.08 -8.69
CA GLN A 45 11.48 4.08 -7.68
C GLN A 45 11.80 5.50 -7.22
N GLU A 46 11.82 6.48 -8.13
CA GLU A 46 12.08 7.88 -7.80
C GLU A 46 11.04 8.43 -6.81
N ILE A 47 9.76 8.16 -7.07
CA ILE A 47 8.65 8.57 -6.19
C ILE A 47 8.79 7.95 -4.79
N GLY A 48 9.22 6.68 -4.71
CA GLY A 48 9.30 5.92 -3.46
C GLY A 48 10.69 5.81 -2.83
N TRP A 49 11.72 6.48 -3.35
CA TRP A 49 13.12 6.12 -3.04
C TRP A 49 13.48 6.32 -1.56
N HIS A 50 12.98 7.42 -0.99
CA HIS A 50 13.28 7.84 0.38
C HIS A 50 12.12 7.63 1.35
N THR A 51 11.12 6.84 0.95
CA THR A 51 9.96 6.55 1.79
C THR A 51 10.07 5.16 2.42
N THR A 52 9.36 4.99 3.54
CA THR A 52 9.02 3.68 4.06
C THR A 52 7.61 3.39 3.58
N PRO A 53 7.39 2.34 2.76
CA PRO A 53 6.05 1.88 2.41
C PRO A 53 5.21 1.62 3.66
N LEU A 54 3.89 1.64 3.51
CA LEU A 54 2.95 1.31 4.59
C LEU A 54 3.28 -0.03 5.25
#